data_AF-A0A086TMG4-F1
#
_entry.id   AF-A0A086TMG4-F1
#
_cell.length_a   1.000
_cell.length_b   1.000
_cell.length_c   1.000
_cell.angle_alpha   90.00
_cell.angle_beta   90.00
_cell.angle_gamma   90.00
#
_symmetry.space_group_name_H-M   'P 1'
#
loop_
_entity.id
_entity.type
_entity.pdbx_description
1 polymer ?
#
loop_
_entity_poly.entity_id
_entity_poly.type
_entity_poly.pdbx_seq_one_letter_code
_entity_poly.pdbx_strand_id
1 'polypeptide(L)'
;MGWAPMEPDYATCGMTTWVGSFDPLMFIYFMLATVLIPYPTYIVVSTIFNWEHRKKRPARHYQDLMQAASYGVIVFIFGNYAQTLNWITILAFWITWPSYSLIAELDFAKTSLPSWKTWPFGMYALFAGATALVLIFAAYHIYLGYLLTKTVPGFVGYYLLGLLIPFILTFLGYAAYKQQNLDALGLSKVYNWILSLQYKQSVASARHKANKQKKLEAAKAKQIDAAAASASASGASHGPDAVVIDTQPASPVTELQVAQEENTEVTIQPYQPYVWSVDVHAHFHPHHWQLFYMLAFFTRFDHWVSRVGGGIVLGCYMQGIMAYGYDYLIEE
;
A
#
# COMPACT_ATOMS: atom_id res chain seq x y z
N MET A 1 26.08 -21.30 24.48
CA MET A 1 24.79 -21.74 23.93
C MET A 1 25.07 -22.73 22.82
N GLY A 2 24.96 -24.03 23.12
CA GLY A 2 25.18 -25.08 22.12
C GLY A 2 23.96 -25.20 21.23
N TRP A 3 24.08 -24.82 19.96
CA TRP A 3 23.11 -25.15 18.93
C TRP A 3 23.33 -26.62 18.60
N ALA A 4 22.56 -27.51 19.22
CA ALA A 4 22.49 -28.89 18.77
C ALA A 4 21.66 -28.90 17.48
N PRO A 5 22.21 -29.36 16.34
CA PRO A 5 21.41 -29.53 15.14
C PRO A 5 20.25 -30.48 15.48
N MET A 6 19.01 -30.02 15.31
CA MET A 6 17.87 -30.92 15.39
C MET A 6 18.09 -32.01 14.35
N GLU A 7 18.22 -33.26 14.79
CA GLU A 7 18.15 -34.37 13.86
C GLU A 7 16.83 -34.25 13.08
N PRO A 8 16.85 -34.39 11.75
CA PRO A 8 15.64 -34.34 10.96
C PRO A 8 14.68 -35.41 11.47
N ASP A 9 13.58 -34.97 12.06
CA ASP A 9 12.50 -35.86 12.45
C ASP A 9 11.79 -36.35 11.18
N TYR A 10 12.30 -37.45 10.64
CA TYR A 10 11.73 -38.14 9.49
C TYR A 10 10.32 -38.70 9.78
N ALA A 11 9.93 -38.85 11.06
CA ALA A 11 8.61 -39.34 11.43
C ALA A 11 7.53 -38.24 11.28
N THR A 12 7.91 -36.97 11.44
CA THR A 12 7.00 -35.83 11.22
C THR A 12 7.25 -35.08 9.92
N CYS A 13 8.16 -35.52 9.03
CA CYS A 13 8.61 -34.72 7.88
C CYS A 13 9.06 -33.29 8.28
N GLY A 14 9.61 -33.12 9.50
CA GLY A 14 10.01 -31.80 10.03
C GLY A 14 8.84 -30.82 10.25
N MET A 15 7.62 -31.31 10.50
CA MET A 15 6.40 -30.48 10.51
C MET A 15 6.09 -29.74 11.82
N THR A 16 6.85 -29.93 12.89
CA THR A 16 6.60 -29.23 14.17
C THR A 16 7.01 -27.74 14.14
N THR A 17 7.63 -27.24 13.07
CA THR A 17 8.13 -25.86 12.95
C THR A 17 7.73 -25.14 11.64
N TRP A 18 6.69 -25.63 10.94
CA TRP A 18 6.34 -25.22 9.56
C TRP A 18 5.93 -23.76 9.36
N VAL A 19 5.54 -23.05 10.42
CA VAL A 19 5.26 -21.61 10.36
C VAL A 19 6.27 -20.89 11.22
N GLY A 20 7.26 -20.25 10.58
CA GLY A 20 8.20 -19.37 11.26
C GLY A 20 9.49 -20.02 11.76
N SER A 21 9.96 -21.13 11.17
CA SER A 21 11.34 -21.56 11.40
C SER A 21 12.29 -20.50 10.80
N PHE A 22 13.02 -19.81 11.67
CA PHE A 22 14.00 -18.80 11.28
C PHE A 22 15.39 -19.30 11.62
N ASP A 23 16.16 -19.67 10.59
CA ASP A 23 17.58 -19.94 10.69
C ASP A 23 18.35 -18.69 10.25
N PRO A 24 19.08 -18.00 11.15
CA PRO A 24 19.78 -16.76 10.82
C PRO A 24 20.86 -16.93 9.75
N LEU A 25 21.55 -18.07 9.71
CA LEU A 25 22.60 -18.32 8.72
C LEU A 25 21.98 -18.55 7.34
N MET A 26 20.95 -19.39 7.26
CA MET A 26 20.21 -19.61 6.02
C MET A 26 19.55 -18.33 5.52
N PHE A 27 19.07 -17.48 6.43
CA PHE A 27 18.54 -16.16 6.09
C PHE A 27 19.61 -15.24 5.49
N ILE A 28 20.81 -15.18 6.09
CA ILE A 28 21.93 -14.40 5.54
C ILE A 28 22.30 -14.92 4.14
N TYR A 29 22.41 -16.24 3.96
CA TYR A 29 22.68 -16.82 2.64
C TYR A 29 21.59 -16.51 1.63
N PHE A 30 20.31 -16.63 2.03
CA PHE A 30 19.18 -16.26 1.19
C PHE A 30 19.28 -14.80 0.71
N MET A 31 19.46 -13.87 1.64
CA MET A 31 19.51 -12.44 1.34
C MET A 31 20.71 -12.09 0.46
N LEU A 32 21.89 -12.65 0.74
CA LEU A 32 23.07 -12.44 -0.09
C LEU A 32 22.87 -13.00 -1.50
N ALA A 33 22.43 -14.26 -1.60
CA ALA A 33 22.34 -14.97 -2.87
C ALA A 33 21.20 -14.49 -3.77
N THR A 34 20.10 -13.97 -3.21
CA THR A 34 18.90 -13.63 -3.97
C THR A 34 18.61 -12.13 -4.06
N VAL A 35 19.10 -11.31 -3.12
CA VAL A 35 18.80 -9.87 -3.10
C VAL A 35 20.06 -9.01 -3.22
N LEU A 36 20.98 -9.11 -2.25
CA LEU A 36 22.06 -8.13 -2.07
C LEU A 36 23.16 -8.23 -3.12
N ILE A 37 23.50 -9.43 -3.60
CA ILE A 37 24.49 -9.62 -4.67
C ILE A 37 23.85 -9.49 -6.07
N PRO A 38 22.67 -10.10 -6.35
CA PRO A 38 22.07 -10.03 -7.68
C PRO A 38 21.70 -8.60 -8.11
N TYR A 39 21.21 -7.77 -7.20
CA TYR A 39 20.77 -6.40 -7.52
C TYR A 39 21.88 -5.53 -8.13
N PRO A 40 23.05 -5.32 -7.49
CA PRO A 40 24.16 -4.59 -8.12
C PRO A 40 24.75 -5.33 -9.32
N THR A 41 24.76 -6.67 -9.31
CA THR A 41 25.23 -7.47 -10.45
C THR A 41 24.39 -7.18 -11.69
N TYR A 42 23.06 -7.14 -11.57
CA TYR A 42 22.15 -6.80 -12.65
C TYR A 42 22.43 -5.42 -13.21
N ILE A 43 22.64 -4.41 -12.36
CA ILE A 43 22.92 -3.03 -12.83
C ILE A 43 24.18 -3.00 -13.68
N VAL A 44 25.26 -3.65 -13.22
CA VAL A 44 26.51 -3.72 -13.96
C VAL A 44 26.33 -4.45 -15.30
N VAL A 45 25.72 -5.64 -15.26
CA VAL A 45 25.50 -6.48 -16.45
C VAL A 45 24.60 -5.76 -17.46
N SER A 46 23.44 -5.25 -17.04
CA SER A 46 22.51 -4.53 -17.91
C SER A 46 23.13 -3.28 -18.52
N THR A 47 24.02 -2.59 -17.80
CA THR A 47 24.77 -1.44 -18.35
C THR A 47 25.79 -1.88 -19.39
N ILE A 48 26.56 -2.94 -19.13
CA ILE A 48 27.59 -3.46 -20.06
C ILE A 48 26.96 -3.96 -21.35
N PHE A 49 25.86 -4.71 -21.26
CA PHE A 49 25.18 -5.30 -22.42
C PHE A 49 24.07 -4.40 -23.00
N ASN A 50 23.88 -3.20 -22.45
CA ASN A 50 22.84 -2.25 -22.84
C ASN A 50 21.44 -2.90 -22.90
N TRP A 51 21.11 -3.72 -21.89
CA TRP A 51 19.78 -4.32 -21.76
C TRP A 51 18.73 -3.24 -21.48
N GLU A 52 17.51 -3.47 -21.95
CA GLU A 52 16.37 -2.63 -21.66
C GLU A 52 16.04 -2.68 -20.16
N HIS A 53 16.13 -1.52 -19.52
CA HIS A 53 15.77 -1.34 -18.12
C HIS A 53 15.39 0.11 -17.86
N ARG A 54 14.64 0.34 -16.79
CA ARG A 54 14.30 1.69 -16.37
C ARG A 54 15.53 2.36 -15.78
N LYS A 55 15.91 3.53 -16.32
CA LYS A 55 16.95 4.37 -15.71
C LYS A 55 16.45 4.87 -14.35
N LYS A 56 17.18 4.54 -13.29
CA LYS A 56 16.82 4.87 -11.91
C LYS A 56 17.87 5.78 -11.29
N ARG A 57 17.43 6.70 -10.43
CA ARG A 57 18.35 7.50 -9.59
C ARG A 57 18.87 6.63 -8.44
N PRO A 58 20.04 6.93 -7.84
CA PRO A 58 20.55 6.18 -6.69
C PRO A 58 19.55 6.03 -5.53
N ALA A 59 18.77 7.08 -5.23
CA ALA A 59 17.72 7.01 -4.22
C ALA A 59 16.62 5.99 -4.54
N ARG A 60 16.26 5.85 -5.83
CA ARG A 60 15.28 4.84 -6.26
C ARG A 60 15.85 3.43 -6.20
N HIS A 61 17.12 3.24 -6.57
CA HIS A 61 17.80 1.95 -6.39
C HIS A 61 17.83 1.52 -4.92
N TYR A 62 18.15 2.45 -4.01
CA TYR A 62 18.12 2.19 -2.57
C TYR A 62 16.72 1.80 -2.09
N GLN A 63 15.69 2.53 -2.51
CA GLN A 63 14.30 2.20 -2.18
C GLN A 63 13.90 0.79 -2.67
N ASP A 64 14.18 0.48 -3.94
CA ASP A 64 13.89 -0.84 -4.51
C ASP A 64 14.63 -1.95 -3.76
N LEU A 65 15.90 -1.74 -3.38
CA LEU A 65 16.69 -2.71 -2.62
C LEU A 65 16.11 -2.95 -1.22
N MET A 66 15.69 -1.87 -0.53
CA MET A 66 15.05 -1.98 0.78
C MET A 66 13.71 -2.72 0.71
N GLN A 67 12.90 -2.43 -0.31
CA GLN A 67 11.65 -3.15 -0.55
C GLN A 67 11.92 -4.63 -0.88
N ALA A 68 12.89 -4.93 -1.74
CA ALA A 68 13.31 -6.30 -2.06
C ALA A 68 13.78 -7.06 -0.82
N ALA A 69 14.51 -6.40 0.08
CA ALA A 69 14.90 -6.98 1.34
C ALA A 69 13.69 -7.25 2.25
N SER A 70 12.75 -6.31 2.38
CA SER A 70 11.52 -6.51 3.17
C SER A 70 10.68 -7.68 2.64
N TYR A 71 10.46 -7.75 1.32
CA TYR A 71 9.76 -8.88 0.72
C TYR A 71 10.55 -10.19 0.81
N GLY A 72 11.88 -10.12 0.72
CA GLY A 72 12.78 -11.25 0.95
C GLY A 72 12.61 -11.84 2.35
N VAL A 73 12.46 -11.01 3.38
CA VAL A 73 12.13 -11.48 4.75
C VAL A 73 10.79 -12.22 4.78
N ILE A 74 9.75 -11.66 4.16
CA ILE A 74 8.41 -12.28 4.12
C ILE A 74 8.48 -13.62 3.40
N VAL A 75 9.10 -13.67 2.22
CA VAL A 75 9.26 -14.89 1.43
C VAL A 75 10.07 -15.92 2.20
N PHE A 76 11.18 -15.53 2.83
CA PHE A 76 12.02 -16.46 3.57
C PHE A 76 11.25 -17.13 4.72
N ILE A 77 10.58 -16.32 5.55
CA ILE A 77 9.85 -16.78 6.74
C ILE A 77 8.63 -17.60 6.36
N PHE A 78 7.74 -17.06 5.51
CA PHE A 78 6.46 -17.70 5.20
C PHE A 78 6.55 -18.74 4.06
N GLY A 79 7.59 -18.64 3.22
CA GLY A 79 7.94 -19.64 2.21
C GLY A 79 8.76 -20.81 2.76
N ASN A 80 9.11 -20.80 4.04
CA ASN A 80 9.91 -21.85 4.70
C ASN A 80 11.28 -22.10 4.03
N TYR A 81 11.93 -21.03 3.54
CA TYR A 81 13.24 -21.15 2.89
C TYR A 81 14.36 -21.50 3.87
N ALA A 82 14.13 -21.42 5.18
CA ALA A 82 15.06 -22.00 6.16
C ALA A 82 15.29 -23.51 5.92
N GLN A 83 14.27 -24.24 5.44
CA GLN A 83 14.33 -25.68 5.18
C GLN A 83 14.48 -26.02 3.68
N THR A 84 13.89 -25.20 2.81
CA THR A 84 13.77 -25.52 1.38
C THR A 84 14.86 -24.87 0.53
N LEU A 85 15.58 -23.87 1.05
CA LEU A 85 16.70 -23.26 0.34
C LEU A 85 17.89 -24.22 0.31
N ASN A 86 18.38 -24.48 -0.88
CA ASN A 86 19.63 -25.19 -1.07
C ASN A 86 20.37 -24.70 -2.32
N TRP A 87 21.49 -25.33 -2.64
CA TRP A 87 22.30 -24.97 -3.80
C TRP A 87 21.55 -25.11 -5.14
N ILE A 88 20.57 -26.01 -5.26
CA ILE A 88 19.76 -26.18 -6.48
C ILE A 88 18.88 -24.95 -6.69
N THR A 89 18.20 -24.49 -5.64
CA THR A 89 17.39 -23.26 -5.68
C THR A 89 18.25 -22.05 -6.06
N ILE A 90 19.44 -21.92 -5.46
CA ILE A 90 20.38 -20.83 -5.74
C ILE A 90 20.88 -20.90 -7.19
N LEU A 91 21.28 -22.07 -7.68
CA LEU A 91 21.74 -22.25 -9.05
C LEU A 91 20.64 -21.92 -10.06
N ALA A 92 19.43 -22.44 -9.85
CA ALA A 92 18.27 -22.16 -10.69
C ALA A 92 17.94 -20.65 -10.71
N PHE A 93 18.03 -19.97 -9.56
CA PHE A 93 17.89 -18.52 -9.46
C PHE A 93 18.91 -17.77 -10.34
N TRP A 94 20.20 -18.11 -10.21
CA TRP A 94 21.29 -17.45 -10.94
C TRP A 94 21.28 -17.72 -12.44
N ILE A 95 20.69 -18.84 -12.88
CA ILE A 95 20.42 -19.09 -14.30
C ILE A 95 19.20 -18.30 -14.77
N THR A 96 18.16 -18.20 -13.95
CA THR A 96 16.86 -17.67 -14.38
C THR A 96 16.87 -16.18 -14.62
N TRP A 97 17.36 -15.36 -13.69
CA TRP A 97 17.27 -13.91 -13.86
C TRP A 97 17.99 -13.39 -15.12
N PRO A 98 19.21 -13.85 -15.51
CA PRO A 98 19.82 -13.39 -16.75
C PRO A 98 19.13 -14.00 -17.98
N SER A 99 18.68 -15.27 -17.90
CA SER A 99 17.94 -15.89 -19.00
C SER A 99 16.64 -15.15 -19.30
N TYR A 100 15.93 -14.72 -18.26
CA TYR A 100 14.71 -13.93 -18.40
C TYR A 100 15.01 -12.57 -19.06
N SER A 101 16.09 -11.89 -18.64
CA SER A 101 16.53 -10.65 -19.30
C SER A 101 16.86 -10.87 -20.77
N LEU A 102 17.59 -11.94 -21.12
CA LEU A 102 17.90 -12.25 -22.52
C LEU A 102 16.65 -12.55 -23.36
N ILE A 103 15.63 -13.18 -22.78
CA ILE A 103 14.34 -13.38 -23.43
C ILE A 103 13.64 -12.03 -23.67
N ALA A 104 13.68 -11.12 -22.70
CA ALA A 104 13.12 -9.78 -22.84
C ALA A 104 13.85 -8.94 -23.90
N GLU A 105 15.12 -9.27 -24.21
CA GLU A 105 15.89 -8.58 -25.24
C GLU A 105 15.51 -8.97 -26.68
N LEU A 106 14.70 -10.00 -26.88
CA LEU A 106 14.28 -10.43 -28.22
C LEU A 106 13.36 -9.38 -28.87
N ASP A 107 13.56 -9.09 -30.17
CA ASP A 107 12.82 -8.03 -30.87
C ASP A 107 11.29 -8.17 -30.76
N PHE A 108 10.78 -9.40 -30.78
CA PHE A 108 9.35 -9.67 -30.64
C PHE A 108 8.84 -9.54 -29.20
N ALA A 109 9.73 -9.59 -28.21
CA ALA A 109 9.43 -9.43 -26.78
C ALA A 109 9.54 -7.97 -26.31
N LYS A 110 10.30 -7.13 -27.01
CA LYS A 110 10.46 -5.67 -26.79
C LYS A 110 9.25 -4.83 -27.20
N THR A 111 8.05 -5.39 -27.09
CA THR A 111 6.84 -4.69 -27.53
C THR A 111 5.86 -4.59 -26.38
N SER A 112 5.60 -3.36 -25.92
CA SER A 112 4.54 -3.04 -24.96
C SER A 112 3.18 -3.13 -25.65
N LEU A 113 2.79 -4.31 -26.14
CA LEU A 113 1.61 -4.42 -26.99
C LEU A 113 0.33 -4.37 -26.15
N PRO A 114 -0.52 -3.34 -26.35
CA PRO A 114 -1.72 -3.13 -25.54
C PRO A 114 -2.78 -4.23 -25.76
N SER A 115 -2.67 -5.03 -26.83
CA SER A 115 -3.59 -6.13 -27.11
C SER A 115 -2.85 -7.40 -27.51
N TRP A 116 -3.20 -8.51 -26.86
CA TRP A 116 -2.75 -9.85 -27.24
C TRP A 116 -3.15 -10.25 -28.66
N LYS A 117 -4.10 -9.55 -29.30
CA LYS A 117 -4.54 -9.82 -30.68
C LYS A 117 -3.53 -9.38 -31.74
N THR A 118 -2.62 -8.48 -31.40
CA THR A 118 -1.63 -7.92 -32.34
C THR A 118 -0.23 -8.47 -32.08
N TRP A 119 -0.11 -9.54 -31.30
CA TRP A 119 1.18 -10.12 -30.97
C TRP A 119 1.82 -10.79 -32.19
N PRO A 120 3.13 -10.64 -32.40
CA PRO A 120 3.85 -11.43 -33.38
C PRO A 120 3.85 -12.91 -32.97
N PHE A 121 4.01 -13.81 -33.93
CA PHE A 121 4.01 -15.26 -33.68
C PHE A 121 5.02 -15.67 -32.59
N GLY A 122 6.23 -15.08 -32.58
CA GLY A 122 7.24 -15.35 -31.55
C GLY A 122 6.77 -15.06 -30.13
N MET A 123 5.96 -14.01 -29.93
CA MET A 123 5.39 -13.66 -28.63
C MET A 123 4.31 -14.65 -28.21
N TYR A 124 3.45 -15.10 -29.13
CA TYR A 124 2.49 -16.18 -28.85
C TYR A 124 3.19 -17.48 -28.44
N ALA A 125 4.23 -17.87 -29.17
CA ALA A 125 5.00 -19.08 -28.87
C ALA A 125 5.69 -18.98 -27.51
N LEU A 126 6.29 -17.83 -27.20
CA LEU A 126 6.91 -17.56 -25.90
C LEU A 126 5.91 -17.66 -24.76
N PHE A 127 4.76 -16.98 -24.87
CA PHE A 127 3.72 -16.99 -23.83
C PHE A 127 3.06 -18.35 -23.66
N ALA A 128 2.78 -19.07 -24.77
CA ALA A 128 2.24 -20.42 -24.72
C ALA A 128 3.22 -21.38 -24.04
N GLY A 129 4.51 -21.30 -24.38
CA GLY A 129 5.57 -22.10 -23.75
C GLY A 129 5.71 -21.80 -22.26
N ALA A 130 5.76 -20.53 -21.88
CA ALA A 130 5.83 -20.12 -20.47
C ALA A 130 4.59 -20.57 -19.68
N THR A 131 3.40 -20.44 -20.26
CA THR A 131 2.14 -20.87 -19.64
C THR A 131 2.11 -22.39 -19.46
N ALA A 132 2.48 -23.15 -20.49
CA ALA A 132 2.58 -24.61 -20.39
C ALA A 132 3.56 -25.05 -19.30
N LEU A 133 4.73 -24.40 -19.21
CA LEU A 133 5.72 -24.67 -18.16
C LEU A 133 5.15 -24.41 -16.76
N VAL A 134 4.50 -23.25 -16.55
CA VAL A 134 3.86 -22.91 -15.27
C VAL A 134 2.78 -23.93 -14.90
N LEU A 135 1.95 -24.36 -15.86
CA LEU A 135 0.92 -25.37 -15.62
C LEU A 135 1.50 -26.74 -15.25
N ILE A 136 2.58 -27.17 -15.89
CA ILE A 136 3.29 -28.41 -15.55
C ILE A 136 3.83 -28.33 -14.12
N PHE A 137 4.51 -27.24 -13.77
CA PHE A 137 5.00 -27.03 -12.41
C PHE A 137 3.85 -26.98 -11.40
N ALA A 138 2.76 -26.28 -11.71
CA ALA A 138 1.60 -26.19 -10.83
C ALA A 138 0.97 -27.58 -10.59
N ALA A 139 0.74 -28.36 -11.64
CA ALA A 139 0.21 -29.71 -11.53
C ALA A 139 1.12 -30.61 -10.68
N TYR A 140 2.45 -30.51 -10.89
CA TYR A 140 3.41 -31.27 -10.10
C TYR A 140 3.42 -30.85 -8.62
N HIS A 141 3.33 -29.56 -8.33
CA HIS A 141 3.27 -29.07 -6.95
C HIS A 141 1.95 -29.44 -6.24
N ILE A 142 0.83 -29.45 -6.97
CA ILE A 142 -0.44 -29.98 -6.46
C ILE A 142 -0.30 -31.47 -6.12
N TYR A 143 0.37 -32.24 -6.98
CA TYR A 143 0.68 -33.65 -6.70
C TYR A 143 1.55 -33.80 -5.43
N LEU A 144 2.59 -32.98 -5.25
CA LEU A 144 3.38 -32.97 -4.00
C LEU A 144 2.52 -32.62 -2.78
N GLY A 145 1.62 -31.65 -2.91
CA GLY A 145 0.65 -31.31 -1.87
C GLY A 145 -0.29 -32.49 -1.54
N TYR A 146 -0.71 -33.25 -2.55
CA TYR A 146 -1.53 -34.46 -2.37
C TYR A 146 -0.77 -35.54 -1.60
N LEU A 147 0.50 -35.77 -1.92
CA LEU A 147 1.34 -36.68 -1.14
C LEU A 147 1.46 -36.24 0.31
N LEU A 148 1.62 -34.93 0.55
CA LEU A 148 1.70 -34.37 1.90
C LEU A 148 0.38 -34.46 2.67
N THR A 149 -0.76 -34.62 1.98
CA THR A 149 -2.05 -34.81 2.66
C THR A 149 -2.10 -36.09 3.49
N LYS A 150 -1.23 -37.06 3.19
CA LYS A 150 -1.06 -38.28 4.00
C LYS A 150 -0.52 -38.01 5.40
N THR A 151 0.27 -36.94 5.57
CA THR A 151 0.86 -36.54 6.85
C THR A 151 0.14 -35.33 7.46
N VAL A 152 -0.42 -34.43 6.64
CA VAL A 152 -1.22 -33.26 7.05
C VAL A 152 -2.60 -33.34 6.41
N PRO A 153 -3.61 -33.89 7.10
CA PRO A 153 -4.96 -33.95 6.58
C PRO A 153 -5.47 -32.58 6.11
N GLY A 154 -5.98 -32.52 4.88
CA GLY A 154 -6.53 -31.29 4.29
C GLY A 154 -5.52 -30.34 3.64
N PHE A 155 -4.21 -30.67 3.61
CA PHE A 155 -3.17 -29.77 3.08
C PHE A 155 -3.44 -29.27 1.66
N VAL A 156 -3.85 -30.15 0.73
CA VAL A 156 -4.20 -29.74 -0.64
C VAL A 156 -5.30 -28.68 -0.66
N GLY A 157 -6.30 -28.78 0.21
CA GLY A 157 -7.38 -27.80 0.29
C GLY A 157 -6.83 -26.40 0.61
N TYR A 158 -5.99 -26.29 1.65
CA TYR A 158 -5.34 -25.03 2.01
C TYR A 158 -4.39 -24.53 0.91
N TYR A 159 -3.66 -25.43 0.27
CA TYR A 159 -2.75 -25.10 -0.84
C TYR A 159 -3.51 -24.51 -2.03
N LEU A 160 -4.62 -25.14 -2.44
CA LEU A 160 -5.47 -24.66 -3.53
C LEU A 160 -6.18 -23.35 -3.18
N LEU A 161 -6.63 -23.18 -1.93
CA LEU A 161 -7.19 -21.90 -1.46
C LEU A 161 -6.14 -20.79 -1.50
N GLY A 162 -4.89 -21.09 -1.17
CA GLY A 162 -3.79 -20.14 -1.31
C GLY A 162 -3.61 -19.67 -2.76
N LEU A 163 -3.73 -20.58 -3.74
CA LEU A 163 -3.62 -20.24 -5.16
C LEU A 163 -4.73 -19.28 -5.64
N LEU A 164 -5.82 -19.10 -4.89
CA LEU A 164 -6.85 -18.11 -5.20
C LEU A 164 -6.44 -16.68 -4.84
N ILE A 165 -5.46 -16.49 -3.96
CA ILE A 165 -5.06 -15.14 -3.49
C ILE A 165 -4.62 -14.24 -4.66
N PRO A 166 -3.72 -14.65 -5.59
CA PRO A 166 -3.36 -13.84 -6.74
C PRO A 166 -4.57 -13.45 -7.61
N PHE A 167 -5.53 -14.36 -7.80
CA PHE A 167 -6.75 -14.08 -8.56
C PHE A 167 -7.63 -13.05 -7.86
N ILE A 168 -7.80 -13.16 -6.54
CA ILE A 168 -8.55 -12.19 -5.74
C ILE A 168 -7.88 -10.81 -5.82
N LEU A 169 -6.56 -10.73 -5.64
CA LEU A 169 -5.83 -9.47 -5.70
C LEU A 169 -5.87 -8.84 -7.11
N THR A 170 -5.76 -9.65 -8.17
CA THR A 170 -5.91 -9.20 -9.56
C THR A 170 -7.32 -8.68 -9.81
N PHE A 171 -8.34 -9.39 -9.34
CA PHE A 171 -9.73 -8.96 -9.46
C PHE A 171 -10.00 -7.67 -8.69
N LEU A 172 -9.48 -7.52 -7.47
CA LEU A 172 -9.58 -6.29 -6.69
C LEU A 172 -8.86 -5.13 -7.39
N GLY A 173 -7.67 -5.37 -7.96
CA GLY A 173 -6.95 -4.37 -8.76
C GLY A 173 -7.73 -3.93 -10.00
N TYR A 174 -8.33 -4.88 -10.72
CA TYR A 174 -9.20 -4.59 -11.86
C TYR A 174 -10.48 -3.84 -11.45
N ALA A 175 -11.09 -4.21 -10.33
CA ALA A 175 -12.25 -3.53 -9.77
C ALA A 175 -11.91 -2.08 -9.37
N ALA A 176 -10.73 -1.87 -8.75
CA ALA A 176 -10.21 -0.54 -8.43
C ALA A 176 -9.95 0.29 -9.69
N TYR A 177 -9.34 -0.30 -10.73
CA TYR A 177 -9.17 0.33 -12.04
C TYR A 177 -10.52 0.75 -12.66
N LYS A 178 -11.53 -0.13 -12.64
CA LYS A 178 -12.88 0.19 -13.14
C LYS A 178 -13.57 1.25 -12.29
N GLN A 179 -13.35 1.23 -10.99
CA GLN A 179 -13.89 2.23 -10.09
C GLN A 179 -13.26 3.60 -10.32
N GLN A 180 -11.94 3.68 -10.50
CA GLN A 180 -11.22 4.93 -10.76
C GLN A 180 -11.64 5.55 -12.10
N ASN A 181 -11.69 4.75 -13.16
CA ASN A 181 -11.95 5.26 -14.51
C ASN A 181 -13.43 5.44 -14.85
N LEU A 182 -14.33 4.66 -14.26
CA LEU A 182 -15.76 4.63 -14.66
C LEU A 182 -16.73 4.77 -13.49
N ASP A 183 -16.27 4.87 -12.25
CA ASP A 183 -17.11 4.77 -11.04
C ASP A 183 -18.02 3.52 -11.07
N ALA A 184 -17.49 2.39 -11.57
CA ALA A 184 -18.29 1.21 -11.90
C ALA A 184 -19.02 0.60 -10.68
N LEU A 185 -18.52 0.79 -9.47
CA LEU A 185 -19.15 0.31 -8.23
C LEU A 185 -20.04 1.38 -7.58
N GLY A 186 -20.12 2.58 -8.15
CA GLY A 186 -20.90 3.70 -7.62
C GLY A 186 -20.41 4.20 -6.27
N LEU A 187 -19.15 3.90 -5.88
CA LEU A 187 -18.61 4.32 -4.59
C LEU A 187 -18.50 5.84 -4.50
N SER A 188 -18.36 6.56 -5.63
CA SER A 188 -18.39 8.03 -5.61
C SER A 188 -19.74 8.54 -5.09
N LYS A 189 -20.86 7.89 -5.44
CA LYS A 189 -22.20 8.28 -4.99
C LYS A 189 -22.38 8.04 -3.51
N VAL A 190 -21.92 6.89 -3.01
CA VAL A 190 -21.96 6.56 -1.58
C VAL A 190 -21.10 7.54 -0.79
N TYR A 191 -19.88 7.81 -1.26
CA TYR A 191 -18.96 8.75 -0.61
C TYR A 191 -19.51 10.18 -0.61
N ASN A 192 -20.06 10.65 -1.73
CA ASN A 192 -20.70 11.96 -1.81
C ASN A 192 -21.95 12.05 -0.92
N TRP A 193 -22.73 10.98 -0.81
CA TRP A 193 -23.83 10.93 0.14
C TRP A 193 -23.34 11.09 1.59
N ILE A 194 -22.29 10.36 1.98
CA ILE A 194 -21.68 10.49 3.32
C ILE A 194 -21.16 11.92 3.55
N LEU A 195 -20.41 12.47 2.60
CA LEU A 195 -19.91 13.85 2.70
C LEU A 195 -21.06 14.87 2.79
N SER A 196 -22.16 14.65 2.07
CA SER A 196 -23.35 15.51 2.15
C SER A 196 -23.99 15.47 3.54
N LEU A 197 -24.00 14.32 4.20
CA LEU A 197 -24.50 14.19 5.58
C LEU A 197 -23.57 14.91 6.57
N GLN A 198 -22.26 14.73 6.43
CA GLN A 198 -21.27 15.42 7.26
C GLN A 198 -21.35 16.94 7.08
N TYR A 199 -21.51 17.42 5.85
CA TYR A 199 -21.72 18.83 5.55
C TYR A 199 -23.02 19.36 6.17
N LYS A 200 -24.14 18.63 6.04
CA LYS A 200 -25.40 19.04 6.69
C LYS A 200 -25.27 19.13 8.21
N GLN A 201 -24.54 18.19 8.84
CA GLN A 201 -24.28 18.20 10.27
C GLN A 201 -23.38 19.37 10.69
N SER A 202 -22.32 19.67 9.94
CA SER A 202 -21.44 20.79 10.23
C SER A 202 -22.17 22.13 10.08
N VAL A 203 -22.99 22.28 9.05
CA VAL A 203 -23.88 23.44 8.84
C VAL A 203 -24.88 23.60 9.98
N ALA A 204 -25.53 22.52 10.41
CA ALA A 204 -26.46 22.56 11.53
C ALA A 204 -25.77 22.97 12.84
N SER A 205 -24.58 22.44 13.11
CA SER A 205 -23.76 22.80 14.27
C SER A 205 -23.31 24.26 14.24
N ALA A 206 -22.85 24.74 13.07
CA ALA A 206 -22.46 26.13 12.87
C ALA A 206 -23.65 27.09 13.09
N ARG A 207 -24.81 26.77 12.51
CA ARG A 207 -26.06 27.53 12.72
C ARG A 207 -26.49 27.53 14.19
N HIS A 208 -26.39 26.39 14.87
CA HIS A 208 -26.71 26.30 16.28
C HIS A 208 -25.79 27.18 17.14
N LYS A 209 -24.48 27.16 16.87
CA LYS A 209 -23.49 28.02 17.54
C LYS A 209 -23.77 29.51 17.27
N ALA A 210 -24.02 29.89 16.02
CA ALA A 210 -24.36 31.26 15.65
C ALA A 210 -25.66 31.74 16.33
N ASN A 211 -26.71 30.91 16.35
CA ASN A 211 -27.96 31.23 17.03
C ASN A 211 -27.79 31.34 18.56
N LYS A 212 -26.96 30.47 19.16
CA LYS A 212 -26.61 30.54 20.59
C LYS A 212 -25.87 31.84 20.90
N GLN A 213 -24.92 32.23 20.05
CA GLN A 213 -24.18 33.48 20.19
C GLN A 213 -25.10 34.70 20.08
N LYS A 214 -25.97 34.77 19.05
CA LYS A 214 -26.99 35.82 18.91
C LYS A 214 -27.91 35.93 20.13
N LYS A 215 -28.32 34.81 20.72
CA LYS A 215 -29.14 34.80 21.95
C LYS A 215 -28.38 35.36 23.15
N LEU A 216 -27.08 35.04 23.27
CA LEU A 216 -26.23 35.56 24.34
C LEU A 216 -25.99 37.08 24.18
N GLU A 217 -25.74 37.54 22.95
CA GLU A 217 -25.61 38.97 22.62
C GLU A 217 -26.91 39.74 22.93
N ALA A 218 -28.07 39.22 22.51
CA ALA A 218 -29.36 39.82 22.82
C ALA A 218 -29.67 39.84 24.33
N ALA A 219 -29.29 38.80 25.07
CA ALA A 219 -29.45 38.76 26.52
C ALA A 219 -28.55 39.78 27.23
N LYS A 220 -27.30 39.94 26.77
CA LYS A 220 -26.38 40.98 27.25
C LYS A 220 -26.91 42.39 26.98
N ALA A 221 -27.43 42.65 25.78
CA ALA A 221 -28.02 43.95 25.44
C ALA A 221 -29.18 44.32 26.39
N LYS A 222 -30.10 43.38 26.64
CA LYS A 222 -31.20 43.59 27.62
C LYS A 222 -30.71 43.87 29.05
N GLN A 223 -29.62 43.25 29.48
CA GLN A 223 -29.04 43.52 30.80
C GLN A 223 -28.44 44.93 30.88
N ILE A 224 -27.79 45.39 29.81
CA ILE A 224 -27.26 46.76 29.72
C ILE A 224 -28.40 47.77 29.78
N ASP A 225 -29.48 47.57 29.01
CA ASP A 225 -30.66 48.45 29.02
C ASP A 225 -31.32 48.51 30.41
N ALA A 226 -31.46 47.36 31.06
CA ALA A 226 -32.02 47.28 32.42
C ALA A 226 -31.13 48.00 33.45
N ALA A 227 -29.81 47.84 33.35
CA ALA A 227 -28.85 48.54 34.21
C ALA A 227 -28.91 50.06 34.01
N ALA A 228 -28.96 50.53 32.75
CA ALA A 228 -29.09 51.95 32.42
C ALA A 228 -30.42 52.54 32.95
N ALA A 229 -31.53 51.82 32.81
CA ALA A 229 -32.82 52.22 33.37
C ALA A 229 -32.78 52.34 34.90
N SER A 230 -32.16 51.38 35.59
CA SER A 230 -32.01 51.44 37.06
C SER A 230 -31.11 52.59 37.54
N ALA A 231 -30.05 52.92 36.80
CA ALA A 231 -29.17 54.06 37.11
C ALA A 231 -29.89 55.41 36.95
N SER A 232 -30.84 55.52 36.01
CA SER A 232 -31.65 56.73 35.83
C SER A 232 -32.71 56.95 36.93
N ALA A 233 -33.11 55.89 37.64
CA ALA A 233 -34.12 55.95 38.70
C ALA A 233 -33.54 56.31 40.10
N SER A 234 -32.23 56.20 40.31
CA SER A 234 -31.57 56.54 41.58
C SER A 234 -31.10 58.00 41.69
N GLY A 235 -31.43 58.85 40.72
CA GLY A 235 -31.03 60.26 40.67
C GLY A 235 -31.99 61.22 41.38
N ALA A 236 -32.35 60.98 42.65
CA ALA A 236 -33.09 61.97 43.46
C ALA A 236 -33.00 61.68 44.96
N SER A 237 -31.83 61.86 45.60
CA SER A 237 -31.73 62.13 47.04
C SER A 237 -30.27 62.25 47.51
N HIS A 238 -30.00 63.33 48.27
CA HIS A 238 -28.78 63.67 49.04
C HIS A 238 -27.57 64.12 48.21
N GLY A 239 -26.88 65.22 48.49
CA GLY A 239 -26.73 66.03 49.70
C GLY A 239 -25.25 66.44 49.74
N PRO A 240 -24.90 67.71 50.01
CA PRO A 240 -23.52 68.16 49.89
C PRO A 240 -22.75 67.76 51.16
N ASP A 241 -21.72 66.91 51.04
CA ASP A 241 -20.61 66.96 51.97
C ASP A 241 -19.31 66.48 51.30
N ALA A 242 -18.29 67.31 51.49
CA ALA A 242 -16.99 67.23 50.89
C ALA A 242 -16.09 66.26 51.67
N VAL A 243 -15.43 65.34 50.97
CA VAL A 243 -14.16 64.78 51.41
C VAL A 243 -13.23 64.69 50.21
N VAL A 244 -12.20 65.54 50.26
CA VAL A 244 -11.02 65.56 49.40
C VAL A 244 -10.16 64.35 49.75
N ILE A 245 -9.91 63.46 48.78
CA ILE A 245 -8.73 62.59 48.78
C ILE A 245 -8.09 62.65 47.40
N ASP A 246 -6.77 62.75 47.48
CA ASP A 246 -5.79 63.16 46.50
C ASP A 246 -5.40 62.04 45.51
N THR A 247 -5.15 62.47 44.28
CA THR A 247 -4.26 61.91 43.23
C THR A 247 -4.16 60.40 42.90
N GLN A 248 -4.52 60.06 41.64
CA GLN A 248 -3.59 59.41 40.70
C GLN A 248 -3.99 59.70 39.24
N PRO A 249 -3.03 59.78 38.29
CA PRO A 249 -3.22 60.46 37.02
C PRO A 249 -3.95 59.62 35.98
N ALA A 250 -4.80 60.35 35.25
CA ALA A 250 -5.41 60.06 33.96
C ALA A 250 -4.72 58.96 33.14
N SER A 251 -5.47 57.88 32.88
CA SER A 251 -5.36 57.16 31.62
C SER A 251 -6.46 57.66 30.67
N PRO A 252 -6.17 57.82 29.38
CA PRO A 252 -7.01 58.57 28.46
C PRO A 252 -8.36 57.89 28.24
N VAL A 253 -9.41 58.69 28.44
CA VAL A 253 -10.61 58.82 27.61
C VAL A 253 -10.78 57.68 26.61
N THR A 254 -11.62 56.72 26.99
CA THR A 254 -12.85 56.37 26.30
C THR A 254 -12.90 56.72 24.81
N GLU A 255 -12.11 56.03 23.99
CA GLU A 255 -12.54 55.77 22.62
C GLU A 255 -13.49 54.57 22.71
N LEU A 256 -14.78 54.88 22.90
CA LEU A 256 -15.87 53.97 22.59
C LEU A 256 -15.86 53.81 21.07
N GLN A 257 -14.83 53.13 20.55
CA GLN A 257 -14.89 52.53 19.23
C GLN A 257 -16.02 51.51 19.35
N VAL A 258 -17.21 51.96 18.97
CA VAL A 258 -18.26 51.12 18.41
C VAL A 258 -17.56 50.37 17.28
N ALA A 259 -16.88 49.28 17.64
CA ALA A 259 -16.45 48.29 16.68
C ALA A 259 -17.74 47.90 15.98
N GLN A 260 -17.91 48.39 14.76
CA GLN A 260 -18.99 47.96 13.90
C GLN A 260 -18.97 46.44 13.99
N GLU A 261 -20.03 45.87 14.59
CA GLU A 261 -20.34 44.46 14.49
C GLU A 261 -20.55 44.22 13.00
N GLU A 262 -19.45 44.02 12.28
CA GLU A 262 -19.43 43.61 10.90
C GLU A 262 -20.10 42.24 10.93
N ASN A 263 -21.37 42.28 10.56
CA ASN A 263 -22.35 41.21 10.57
C ASN A 263 -21.63 39.95 10.08
N THR A 264 -21.13 39.14 11.03
CA THR A 264 -20.20 38.06 10.72
C THR A 264 -21.05 36.91 10.25
N GLU A 265 -21.58 37.10 9.04
CA GLU A 265 -22.39 36.13 8.36
C GLU A 265 -21.49 34.92 8.14
N VAL A 266 -21.79 33.84 8.86
CA VAL A 266 -21.04 32.60 8.77
C VAL A 266 -21.08 32.15 7.31
N THR A 267 -20.00 32.42 6.59
CA THR A 267 -19.88 32.08 5.17
C THR A 267 -19.69 30.58 5.10
N ILE A 268 -20.77 29.86 4.78
CA ILE A 268 -20.73 28.43 4.60
C ILE A 268 -20.20 28.16 3.20
N GLN A 269 -19.00 27.61 3.11
CA GLN A 269 -18.42 27.13 1.85
C GLN A 269 -19.41 26.17 1.17
N PRO A 270 -19.73 26.35 -0.12
CA PRO A 270 -20.65 25.47 -0.82
C PRO A 270 -20.09 24.04 -0.85
N TYR A 271 -20.99 23.06 -0.75
CA TYR A 271 -20.63 21.66 -0.86
C TYR A 271 -20.03 21.37 -2.23
N GLN A 272 -18.77 20.93 -2.26
CA GLN A 272 -18.09 20.45 -3.46
C GLN A 272 -18.13 18.91 -3.44
N PRO A 273 -18.78 18.26 -4.42
CA PRO A 273 -18.78 16.81 -4.50
C PRO A 273 -17.37 16.31 -4.81
N TYR A 274 -16.99 15.21 -4.17
CA TYR A 274 -15.77 14.49 -4.49
C TYR A 274 -15.93 13.73 -5.80
N VAL A 275 -15.00 13.96 -6.72
CA VAL A 275 -14.93 13.27 -8.01
C VAL A 275 -13.78 12.25 -7.93
N TRP A 276 -14.13 10.97 -8.01
CA TRP A 276 -13.15 9.86 -7.99
C TRP A 276 -12.34 9.79 -9.29
N SER A 277 -12.91 10.24 -10.41
CA SER A 277 -12.23 10.22 -11.70
C SER A 277 -11.18 11.32 -11.73
N VAL A 278 -9.91 10.91 -11.69
CA VAL A 278 -8.80 11.76 -12.12
C VAL A 278 -8.90 11.97 -13.63
N ASP A 279 -8.50 13.15 -14.11
CA ASP A 279 -8.39 13.44 -15.55
C ASP A 279 -7.40 12.51 -16.27
N VAL A 280 -6.57 11.78 -15.51
CA VAL A 280 -5.58 10.82 -16.01
C VAL A 280 -6.20 9.42 -16.03
N HIS A 281 -6.33 8.87 -17.23
CA HIS A 281 -6.77 7.49 -17.43
C HIS A 281 -5.73 6.52 -16.90
N ALA A 282 -6.09 5.77 -15.87
CA ALA A 282 -5.19 4.75 -15.35
C ALA A 282 -5.23 3.47 -16.18
N HIS A 283 -4.14 2.71 -16.20
CA HIS A 283 -4.02 1.42 -16.88
C HIS A 283 -3.77 0.28 -15.87
N PHE A 284 -4.50 -0.83 -16.02
CA PHE A 284 -4.25 -2.03 -15.23
C PHE A 284 -3.14 -2.85 -15.88
N HIS A 285 -1.97 -2.86 -15.26
CA HIS A 285 -0.78 -3.55 -15.77
C HIS A 285 -0.11 -4.36 -14.64
N PRO A 286 -0.50 -5.63 -14.44
CA PRO A 286 0.17 -6.46 -13.44
C PRO A 286 1.60 -6.76 -13.89
N HIS A 287 2.56 -6.33 -13.07
CA HIS A 287 3.97 -6.63 -13.33
C HIS A 287 4.28 -8.08 -12.94
N HIS A 288 5.17 -8.72 -13.68
CA HIS A 288 5.54 -10.10 -13.42
C HIS A 288 6.12 -10.32 -12.03
N TRP A 289 6.82 -9.32 -11.45
CA TRP A 289 7.31 -9.45 -10.06
C TRP A 289 6.17 -9.69 -9.06
N GLN A 290 4.97 -9.12 -9.28
CA GLN A 290 3.83 -9.31 -8.37
C GLN A 290 3.31 -10.75 -8.43
N LEU A 291 3.28 -11.33 -9.64
CA LEU A 291 2.88 -12.71 -9.85
C LEU A 291 3.89 -13.68 -9.26
N PHE A 292 5.18 -13.51 -9.59
CA PHE A 292 6.24 -14.41 -9.13
C PHE A 292 6.49 -14.29 -7.62
N TYR A 293 6.31 -13.11 -7.02
CA TYR A 293 6.32 -12.97 -5.56
C TYR A 293 5.31 -13.91 -4.88
N MET A 294 4.08 -13.95 -5.38
CA MET A 294 3.05 -14.83 -4.82
C MET A 294 3.35 -16.30 -5.10
N LEU A 295 3.86 -16.62 -6.30
CA LEU A 295 4.24 -18.00 -6.65
C LEU A 295 5.38 -18.54 -5.77
N ALA A 296 6.23 -17.67 -5.20
CA ALA A 296 7.38 -18.10 -4.39
C ALA A 296 6.96 -18.84 -3.10
N PHE A 297 5.72 -18.62 -2.64
CA PHE A 297 5.14 -19.34 -1.49
C PHE A 297 4.66 -20.75 -1.84
N PHE A 298 4.52 -21.06 -3.12
CA PHE A 298 3.97 -22.34 -3.60
C PHE A 298 5.06 -23.35 -3.99
N THR A 299 6.31 -22.92 -4.12
CA THR A 299 7.47 -23.72 -4.53
C THR A 299 8.35 -24.14 -3.35
N ARG A 300 7.72 -24.60 -2.26
CA ARG A 300 8.35 -24.83 -0.95
C ARG A 300 8.36 -26.29 -0.50
N PHE A 301 8.35 -27.23 -1.43
CA PHE A 301 8.47 -28.65 -1.06
C PHE A 301 9.94 -29.05 -1.01
N ASP A 302 10.27 -29.98 -0.11
CA ASP A 302 11.61 -30.57 -0.06
C ASP A 302 11.82 -31.59 -1.19
N HIS A 303 11.72 -31.11 -2.43
CA HIS A 303 11.86 -31.90 -3.64
C HIS A 303 12.65 -31.11 -4.66
N TRP A 304 13.55 -31.76 -5.41
CA TRP A 304 14.45 -31.07 -6.34
C TRP A 304 13.70 -30.27 -7.42
N VAL A 305 12.57 -30.78 -7.93
CA VAL A 305 11.70 -30.02 -8.88
C VAL A 305 11.15 -28.76 -8.22
N SER A 306 10.74 -28.83 -6.95
CA SER A 306 10.21 -27.66 -6.24
C SER A 306 11.31 -26.64 -5.96
N ARG A 307 12.53 -27.09 -5.65
CA ARG A 307 13.72 -26.25 -5.50
C ARG A 307 14.10 -25.54 -6.80
N VAL A 308 14.06 -26.24 -7.94
CA VAL A 308 14.23 -25.63 -9.28
C VAL A 308 13.13 -24.59 -9.53
N GLY A 309 11.87 -24.95 -9.27
CA GLY A 309 10.73 -24.04 -9.39
C GLY A 309 10.88 -22.78 -8.53
N GLY A 310 11.33 -22.94 -7.28
CA GLY A 310 11.57 -21.83 -6.36
C GLY A 310 12.68 -20.92 -6.85
N GLY A 311 13.77 -21.47 -7.37
CA GLY A 311 14.84 -20.68 -7.98
C GLY A 311 14.35 -19.90 -9.20
N ILE A 312 13.57 -20.53 -10.09
CA ILE A 312 12.97 -19.88 -11.25
C ILE A 312 12.08 -18.71 -10.82
N VAL A 313 11.16 -18.98 -9.90
CA VAL A 313 10.20 -17.97 -9.43
C VAL A 313 10.91 -16.80 -8.75
N LEU A 314 11.88 -17.05 -7.87
CA LEU A 314 12.70 -16.01 -7.25
C LEU A 314 13.49 -15.21 -8.30
N GLY A 315 14.01 -15.89 -9.33
CA GLY A 315 14.78 -15.27 -10.40
C GLY A 315 13.92 -14.30 -11.23
N CYS A 316 12.73 -14.75 -11.66
CA CYS A 316 11.77 -13.90 -12.37
C CYS A 316 11.29 -12.72 -11.51
N TYR A 317 11.02 -12.97 -10.23
CA TYR A 317 10.66 -11.93 -9.26
C TYR A 317 11.74 -10.85 -9.16
N MET A 318 12.99 -11.25 -8.89
CA MET A 318 14.09 -10.30 -8.76
C MET A 318 14.42 -9.60 -10.06
N GLN A 319 14.34 -10.28 -11.21
CA GLN A 319 14.54 -9.66 -12.52
C GLN A 319 13.61 -8.46 -12.71
N GLY A 320 12.32 -8.61 -12.38
CA GLY A 320 11.35 -7.52 -12.53
C GLY A 320 11.66 -6.31 -11.64
N ILE A 321 12.08 -6.56 -10.40
CA ILE A 321 12.46 -5.47 -9.47
C ILE A 321 13.73 -4.77 -9.92
N MET A 322 14.75 -5.53 -10.34
CA MET A 322 16.02 -4.96 -10.77
C MET A 322 15.82 -4.12 -12.04
N ALA A 323 15.10 -4.65 -13.04
CA ALA A 323 14.84 -4.00 -14.32
C ALA A 323 13.90 -2.78 -14.20
N TYR A 324 12.78 -2.91 -13.47
CA TYR A 324 11.68 -1.93 -13.51
C TYR A 324 11.40 -1.31 -12.14
N GLY A 325 11.51 -2.09 -11.07
CA GLY A 325 11.30 -1.65 -9.68
C GLY A 325 9.90 -2.02 -9.17
N TYR A 326 9.53 -1.48 -8.01
CA TYR A 326 8.19 -1.66 -7.44
C TYR A 326 7.24 -0.60 -7.98
N ASP A 327 6.69 -0.88 -9.16
CA ASP A 327 5.67 -0.06 -9.80
C ASP A 327 4.24 -0.45 -9.37
N TYR A 328 3.31 0.48 -9.57
CA TYR A 328 1.93 0.34 -9.13
C TYR A 328 1.16 -0.61 -10.06
N LEU A 329 0.21 -1.38 -9.52
CA LEU A 329 -0.71 -2.22 -10.33
C LEU A 329 -1.57 -1.39 -11.31
N ILE A 330 -1.80 -0.14 -10.93
CA ILE A 330 -2.59 0.83 -11.64
C ILE A 330 -1.62 1.96 -11.96
N GLU A 331 -1.20 2.02 -13.22
CA GLU A 331 -0.29 3.04 -13.73
C GLU A 331 -1.09 4.25 -14.21
N GLU A 332 -0.56 5.45 -14.01
CA GLU A 332 -1.09 6.72 -14.51
C GLU A 332 -0.50 7.07 -15.88
#